data_AF-A0A1S6KZI2-F1
#
_entry.id   AF-A0A1S6KZI2-F1
#
_cell.length_a   1.000
_cell.length_b   1.000
_cell.length_c   1.000
_cell.angle_alpha   90.00
_cell.angle_beta   90.00
_cell.angle_gamma   90.00
#
_symmetry.space_group_name_H-M   'P 1'
#
loop_
_entity.id
_entity.type
_entity.pdbx_description
1 polymer ?
#
loop_
_entity_poly.entity_id
_entity_poly.type
_entity_poly.pdbx_seq_one_letter_code
_entity_poly.pdbx_strand_id
1 'polypeptide(L)'
;PKEKMIHSDKMEKYIVRKAFDTPESPYLPDHILWRQKEQFSDGVGYGWIDSLKDRAEKEVSDEQLAKAGEKWSRDTPTTKEAYWYRTIFDRQFPNAAA
;
A
#
# COMPACT_ATOMS: atom_id res chain seq x y z
N PRO A 1 -1.78 17.25 -18.70
CA PRO A 1 -1.17 15.92 -18.48
C PRO A 1 0.36 15.97 -18.32
N LYS A 2 1.07 16.63 -19.24
CA LYS A 2 2.55 16.74 -19.24
C LYS A 2 3.11 17.29 -17.93
N GLU A 3 2.56 18.38 -17.40
CA GLU A 3 2.99 18.98 -16.12
C GLU A 3 2.74 18.12 -14.87
N LYS A 4 1.94 17.04 -14.99
CA LYS A 4 1.72 16.08 -13.89
C LYS A 4 2.74 14.93 -13.90
N MET A 5 3.49 14.76 -14.99
CA MET A 5 4.43 13.66 -15.14
C MET A 5 5.73 13.98 -14.41
N ILE A 6 6.32 12.96 -13.80
CA ILE A 6 7.62 13.06 -13.13
C ILE A 6 8.71 13.03 -14.21
N HIS A 7 9.63 13.98 -14.13
CA HIS A 7 10.87 14.01 -14.92
C HIS A 7 12.04 13.95 -13.94
N SER A 8 13.25 13.60 -14.40
CA SER A 8 14.46 13.54 -13.56
C SER A 8 14.70 14.80 -12.73
N ASP A 9 14.18 15.93 -13.20
CA ASP A 9 14.44 17.27 -12.67
C ASP A 9 13.37 17.72 -11.65
N LYS A 10 12.30 16.94 -11.48
CA LYS A 10 11.13 17.30 -10.64
C LYS A 10 10.74 16.12 -9.74
N MET A 11 10.60 16.37 -8.44
CA MET A 11 10.14 15.33 -7.49
C MET A 11 8.66 14.97 -7.67
N GLU A 12 8.23 13.88 -7.06
CA GLU A 12 6.82 13.48 -7.09
C GLU A 12 5.91 14.57 -6.51
N LYS A 13 4.75 14.74 -7.15
CA LYS A 13 3.76 15.77 -6.81
C LYS A 13 4.27 17.22 -6.91
N TYR A 14 5.33 17.47 -7.69
CA TYR A 14 5.94 18.79 -7.86
C TYR A 14 4.93 19.93 -8.04
N ILE A 15 3.96 19.80 -8.94
CA ILE A 15 2.98 20.87 -9.22
C ILE A 15 2.13 21.22 -7.99
N VAL A 16 1.78 20.23 -7.17
CA VAL A 16 1.05 20.46 -5.93
C VAL A 16 1.96 21.16 -4.93
N ARG A 17 3.19 20.69 -4.75
CA ARG A 17 4.16 21.31 -3.82
C ARG A 17 4.43 22.76 -4.19
N LYS A 18 4.69 23.03 -5.47
CA LYS A 18 4.97 24.37 -5.99
C LYS A 18 3.79 25.34 -5.84
N ALA A 19 2.56 24.85 -5.92
CA ALA A 19 1.37 25.69 -5.69
C ALA A 19 1.24 26.20 -4.24
N PHE A 20 1.92 25.57 -3.28
CA PHE A 20 1.94 25.97 -1.87
C PHE A 20 3.31 26.53 -1.41
N ASP A 21 4.28 26.64 -2.33
CA ASP A 21 5.60 27.22 -2.10
C ASP A 21 5.49 28.75 -1.99
N THR A 22 5.21 29.22 -0.78
CA THR A 22 4.90 30.62 -0.43
C THR A 22 5.86 31.10 0.66
N PRO A 23 7.14 31.39 0.35
CA PRO A 23 8.19 31.61 1.35
C PRO A 23 7.91 32.75 2.34
N GLU A 24 7.19 33.77 1.91
CA GLU A 24 6.85 34.95 2.72
C GLU A 24 5.68 34.69 3.68
N SER A 25 4.86 33.66 3.40
CA SER A 25 3.71 33.27 4.21
C SER A 25 3.47 31.75 4.10
N PRO A 26 4.38 30.93 4.65
CA PRO A 26 4.41 29.49 4.36
C PRO A 26 3.25 28.72 5.00
N TYR A 27 2.59 27.86 4.22
CA TYR A 27 1.59 26.91 4.72
C TYR A 27 2.20 25.73 5.49
N LEU A 28 3.40 25.30 5.10
CA LEU A 28 4.15 24.19 5.68
C LEU A 28 5.62 24.58 5.82
N PRO A 29 6.37 24.03 6.79
CA PRO A 29 7.82 24.17 6.82
C PRO A 29 8.45 23.66 5.51
N ASP A 30 9.49 24.33 5.02
CA ASP A 30 10.15 24.02 3.74
C ASP A 30 10.55 22.53 3.62
N HIS A 31 11.20 22.00 4.67
CA HIS A 31 11.61 20.60 4.73
C HIS A 31 10.45 19.59 4.72
N ILE A 32 9.23 20.02 5.07
CA ILE A 32 8.00 19.20 4.96
C ILE A 32 7.41 19.32 3.55
N LEU A 33 7.33 20.55 3.02
CA LEU A 33 6.81 20.82 1.67
C LEU A 33 7.59 20.08 0.58
N TRP A 34 8.91 19.93 0.77
CA TRP A 34 9.82 19.26 -0.16
C TRP A 34 10.33 17.90 0.34
N ARG A 35 9.71 17.34 1.40
CA ARG A 35 10.05 15.99 1.88
C ARG A 35 9.77 14.93 0.82
N GLN A 36 10.76 14.07 0.55
CA GLN A 36 10.60 12.91 -0.33
C GLN A 36 9.47 12.01 0.18
N LYS A 37 8.64 11.52 -0.75
CA LYS A 37 7.61 10.53 -0.42
C LYS A 37 8.28 9.22 0.00
N GLU A 38 8.12 8.89 1.26
CA GLU A 38 8.44 7.56 1.81
C GLU A 38 7.30 6.59 1.53
N GLN A 39 7.59 5.29 1.41
CA GLN A 39 6.53 4.29 1.27
C GLN A 39 5.73 4.22 2.59
N PHE A 40 4.46 3.81 2.54
CA PHE A 40 3.62 3.73 3.75
C PHE A 40 4.22 2.81 4.82
N SER A 41 5.00 1.81 4.40
CA SER A 41 5.79 0.94 5.27
C SER A 41 6.75 1.70 6.17
N ASP A 42 7.47 2.67 5.60
CA ASP A 42 8.54 3.39 6.29
C ASP A 42 7.94 4.44 7.25
N GLY A 43 6.79 5.00 6.90
CA GLY A 43 6.11 6.01 7.72
C GLY A 43 5.34 5.49 8.93
N VAL A 44 4.94 4.20 8.94
CA VAL A 44 4.24 3.56 10.07
C VAL A 44 5.21 2.74 10.93
N GLY A 45 6.29 2.24 10.32
CA GLY A 45 7.34 1.45 10.96
C GLY A 45 7.35 -0.01 10.50
N TYR A 46 8.55 -0.56 10.29
CA TYR A 46 8.75 -1.92 9.76
C TYR A 46 8.03 -3.01 10.58
N GLY A 47 7.99 -2.85 11.90
CA GLY A 47 7.35 -3.82 12.80
C GLY A 47 5.86 -4.05 12.51
N TRP A 48 5.16 -3.10 11.89
CA TRP A 48 3.75 -3.29 11.52
C TRP A 48 3.59 -4.33 10.41
N ILE A 49 4.39 -4.23 9.35
CA ILE A 49 4.34 -5.16 8.21
C ILE A 49 4.83 -6.54 8.62
N ASP A 50 5.92 -6.60 9.40
CA ASP A 50 6.46 -7.87 9.86
C ASP A 50 5.45 -8.59 10.77
N SER A 51 4.74 -7.86 11.64
CA SER A 51 3.68 -8.44 12.47
C SER A 51 2.52 -9.01 11.63
N LEU A 52 2.14 -8.37 10.53
CA LEU A 52 1.10 -8.86 9.63
C LEU A 52 1.53 -10.14 8.91
N LYS A 53 2.78 -10.19 8.43
CA LYS A 53 3.35 -11.39 7.81
C LYS A 53 3.45 -12.54 8.81
N ASP A 54 3.97 -12.29 10.00
CA ASP A 54 4.09 -13.28 11.07
C ASP A 54 2.73 -13.84 11.50
N ARG A 55 1.71 -12.98 11.52
CA ARG A 55 0.35 -13.41 11.81
C ARG A 55 -0.21 -14.28 10.68
N ALA A 56 -0.04 -13.87 9.43
CA ALA A 56 -0.48 -14.63 8.29
C ALA A 56 0.18 -16.01 8.19
N GLU A 57 1.48 -16.10 8.54
CA GLU A 57 2.25 -17.35 8.59
C GLU A 57 1.64 -18.36 9.58
N LYS A 58 1.07 -17.88 10.68
CA LYS A 58 0.40 -18.71 11.69
C LYS A 58 -1.01 -19.11 11.31
N GLU A 59 -1.67 -18.32 10.48
CA GLU A 59 -3.09 -18.51 10.11
C GLU A 59 -3.26 -19.32 8.81
N VAL A 60 -2.22 -19.37 7.96
CA VAL A 60 -2.27 -20.02 6.65
C VAL A 60 -1.10 -20.99 6.48
N SER A 61 -1.40 -22.27 6.28
CA SER A 61 -0.39 -23.29 6.01
C SER A 61 0.11 -23.26 4.56
N ASP A 62 1.26 -23.87 4.30
CA ASP A 62 1.80 -24.00 2.94
C ASP A 62 0.86 -24.81 2.03
N GLU A 63 0.22 -25.85 2.57
CA GLU A 63 -0.74 -26.67 1.85
C GLU A 63 -2.00 -25.89 1.48
N GLN A 64 -2.47 -25.01 2.38
CA GLN A 64 -3.61 -24.14 2.09
C GLN A 64 -3.29 -23.18 0.94
N LEU A 65 -2.09 -22.58 0.95
CA LEU A 65 -1.66 -21.68 -0.12
C LEU A 65 -1.47 -22.44 -1.44
N ALA A 66 -0.86 -23.62 -1.41
CA ALA A 66 -0.67 -24.46 -2.60
C ALA A 66 -1.99 -24.84 -3.28
N LYS A 67 -3.06 -25.02 -2.49
CA LYS A 67 -4.41 -25.33 -2.97
C LYS A 67 -5.30 -24.10 -3.13
N ALA A 68 -4.77 -22.87 -3.04
CA ALA A 68 -5.56 -21.65 -3.13
C ALA A 68 -6.36 -21.56 -4.44
N GLY A 69 -5.80 -22.08 -5.55
CA GLY A 69 -6.47 -22.11 -6.86
C GLY A 69 -7.72 -23.01 -6.92
N GLU A 70 -7.85 -23.99 -6.02
CA GLU A 70 -9.06 -24.80 -5.89
C GLU A 70 -10.20 -24.01 -5.24
N LYS A 71 -9.86 -23.10 -4.31
CA LYS A 71 -10.81 -22.27 -3.56
C LYS A 71 -11.22 -21.01 -4.33
N TRP A 72 -10.28 -20.39 -5.03
CA TRP A 72 -10.52 -19.15 -5.78
C TRP A 72 -10.04 -19.26 -7.21
N SER A 73 -10.97 -19.11 -8.15
CA SER A 73 -10.71 -19.05 -9.60
C SER A 73 -10.36 -17.66 -10.11
N ARG A 74 -10.64 -16.61 -9.33
CA ARG A 74 -10.31 -15.19 -9.63
C ARG A 74 -9.53 -14.58 -8.48
N ASP A 75 -8.50 -13.81 -8.83
CA ASP A 75 -7.62 -13.11 -7.91
C ASP A 75 -7.10 -14.05 -6.81
N THR A 76 -6.64 -15.23 -7.23
CA THR A 76 -6.12 -16.28 -6.35
C THR A 76 -4.94 -15.73 -5.54
N PRO A 77 -4.98 -15.80 -4.21
CA PRO A 77 -3.89 -15.32 -3.38
C PRO A 77 -2.59 -16.06 -3.67
N THR A 78 -1.50 -15.31 -3.88
CA THR A 78 -0.15 -15.85 -4.13
C THR A 78 0.76 -15.77 -2.91
N THR A 79 0.29 -15.17 -1.81
CA THR A 79 0.99 -15.08 -0.53
C THR A 79 0.05 -15.48 0.61
N LYS A 80 0.60 -15.93 1.73
CA LYS A 80 -0.18 -16.25 2.95
C LYS A 80 -0.91 -15.03 3.50
N GLU A 81 -0.28 -13.87 3.44
CA GLU A 81 -0.91 -12.60 3.83
C GLU A 81 -2.15 -12.30 2.97
N ALA A 82 -2.03 -12.41 1.65
CA ALA A 82 -3.18 -12.24 0.75
C ALA A 82 -4.27 -13.31 0.99
N TYR A 83 -3.88 -14.55 1.27
CA TYR A 83 -4.82 -15.65 1.57
C TYR A 83 -5.62 -15.34 2.83
N TRP A 84 -4.92 -14.87 3.87
CA TRP A 84 -5.53 -14.50 5.14
C TRP A 84 -6.53 -13.35 4.97
N TYR A 85 -6.14 -12.28 4.28
CA TYR A 85 -7.06 -11.18 3.96
C TYR A 85 -8.24 -11.62 3.11
N ARG A 86 -8.01 -12.44 2.08
CA ARG A 86 -9.08 -12.95 1.22
C ARG A 86 -10.08 -13.80 2.00
N THR A 87 -9.60 -14.62 2.93
CA THR A 87 -10.47 -15.43 3.81
C THR A 87 -11.31 -14.56 4.74
N ILE A 88 -10.75 -13.47 5.28
CA ILE A 88 -11.51 -12.48 6.08
C ILE A 88 -12.56 -11.80 5.20
N PHE A 89 -12.17 -11.39 3.98
CA PHE A 89 -13.07 -10.75 3.03
C PHE A 89 -14.27 -11.64 2.70
N ASP A 90 -14.04 -12.89 2.28
CA ASP A 90 -15.14 -13.81 1.90
C ASP A 90 -16.08 -14.09 3.09
N ARG A 91 -15.56 -14.11 4.32
CA ARG A 91 -16.40 -14.27 5.52
C ARG A 91 -17.31 -13.06 5.74
N GLN A 92 -16.82 -11.85 5.48
CA GLN A 92 -17.61 -10.62 5.65
C GLN A 92 -18.52 -10.33 4.46
N PHE A 93 -18.12 -10.79 3.27
CA PHE A 93 -18.82 -10.58 2.00
C PHE A 93 -19.02 -11.94 1.30
N PRO A 94 -19.96 -12.77 1.79
CA PRO A 94 -20.16 -14.13 1.27
C PRO A 94 -20.77 -14.16 -0.13
N ASN A 95 -21.35 -13.05 -0.58
CA ASN A 95 -21.83 -12.91 -1.95
C ASN A 95 -20.67 -12.53 -2.86
N ALA A 96 -20.69 -13.04 -4.09
CA ALA A 96 -19.76 -12.58 -5.12
C ALA A 96 -19.84 -11.04 -5.21
N ALA A 97 -18.70 -10.38 -5.03
CA ALA A 97 -18.60 -8.94 -5.25
C ALA A 97 -19.08 -8.65 -6.69
N ALA A 98 -20.08 -7.77 -6.80
CA ALA A 98 -20.66 -7.36 -8.08
C ALA A 98 -19.67 -6.58 -8.94
#